data_AF-A0A433PL80-F1
#
_entry.id   AF-A0A433PL80-F1
#
_cell.length_a   1.000
_cell.length_b   1.000
_cell.length_c   1.000
_cell.angle_alpha   90.00
_cell.angle_beta   90.00
_cell.angle_gamma   90.00
#
_symmetry.space_group_name_H-M   'P 1'
#
loop_
_entity.id
_entity.type
_entity.pdbx_description
1 polymer ?
#
loop_
_entity_poly.entity_id
_entity_poly.type
_entity_poly.pdbx_seq_one_letter_code
_entity_poly.pdbx_strand_id
1 'polypeptide(L)'
;MAQKKTPCHLAGREGQNILPPYIHAFSLMGQYMVLPNYPYYYAWNGLVGQPDRRQWDPSRPMLFHVLDGQTRKHVATYEDTFFAFHTLNT
;
A
#
# COMPACT_ATOMS: atom_id res chain seq x y z
N MET A 1 -26.16 -8.27 -6.46
CA MET A 1 -25.42 -7.29 -5.63
C MET A 1 -24.20 -6.84 -6.42
N ALA A 2 -24.20 -5.62 -6.94
CA ALA A 2 -23.13 -5.12 -7.80
C ALA A 2 -21.96 -4.64 -6.96
N GLN A 3 -20.79 -5.27 -7.11
CA GLN A 3 -19.53 -4.76 -6.54
C GLN A 3 -19.22 -3.43 -7.21
N LYS A 4 -19.27 -2.36 -6.42
CA LYS A 4 -18.90 -1.01 -6.83
C LYS A 4 -17.39 -1.03 -7.07
N LYS A 5 -16.97 -1.10 -8.34
CA LYS A 5 -15.56 -0.94 -8.73
C LYS A 5 -15.16 0.49 -8.38
N THR A 6 -14.54 0.68 -7.22
CA THR A 6 -13.94 1.96 -6.86
C THR A 6 -12.82 2.22 -7.86
N PRO A 7 -12.81 3.38 -8.56
CA PRO A 7 -11.73 3.69 -9.47
C PRO A 7 -10.42 3.66 -8.69
N CYS A 8 -9.39 3.06 -9.29
CA CYS A 8 -8.04 3.09 -8.76
C CYS A 8 -7.70 4.54 -8.38
N HIS A 9 -7.62 4.85 -7.09
CA HIS A 9 -7.15 6.16 -6.64
C HIS A 9 -5.65 6.16 -6.95
N LEU A 10 -5.34 6.57 -8.18
CA LEU A 10 -4.00 6.62 -8.71
C LEU A 10 -3.10 7.31 -7.68
N ALA A 11 -1.98 6.67 -7.40
CA ALA A 11 -0.85 7.28 -6.73
C ALA A 11 -0.59 8.67 -7.33
N GLY A 12 -0.75 9.72 -6.51
CA GLY A 12 -0.48 11.11 -6.84
C GLY A 12 -1.37 11.69 -7.95
N ARG A 13 -2.36 12.52 -7.58
CA ARG A 13 -2.88 13.53 -8.53
C ARG A 13 -1.73 14.49 -8.88
N GLU A 14 -1.70 15.03 -10.10
CA GLU A 14 -0.75 16.09 -10.45
C GLU A 14 -0.78 17.21 -9.39
N GLY A 15 0.38 17.56 -8.83
CA GLY A 15 0.51 18.52 -7.74
C GLY A 15 0.39 17.96 -6.31
N GLN A 16 0.09 16.67 -6.14
CA GLN A 16 0.18 16.00 -4.84
C GLN A 16 1.53 15.29 -4.69
N ASN A 17 2.28 15.65 -3.64
CA ASN A 17 3.49 14.92 -3.27
C ASN A 17 3.17 13.44 -3.10
N ILE A 18 3.86 12.59 -3.87
CA ILE A 18 3.80 11.14 -3.69
C ILE A 18 4.46 10.85 -2.35
N LEU A 19 3.68 10.36 -1.38
CA LEU A 19 4.21 9.87 -0.12
C LEU A 19 4.52 8.38 -0.27
N PRO A 20 5.80 7.98 -0.32
CA PRO A 20 6.16 6.58 -0.45
C PRO A 20 5.80 5.83 0.84
N PRO A 21 4.86 4.87 0.81
CA PRO A 21 4.50 4.10 1.99
C PRO A 21 5.62 3.13 2.36
N TYR A 22 5.76 2.87 3.66
CA TYR A 22 6.62 1.83 4.19
C TYR A 22 5.98 0.46 3.97
N ILE A 23 6.51 -0.32 3.02
CA ILE A 23 6.11 -1.70 2.79
C ILE A 23 7.21 -2.60 3.38
N HIS A 24 6.95 -3.18 4.56
CA HIS A 24 7.90 -4.08 5.25
C HIS A 24 7.80 -5.52 4.77
N ALA A 25 6.57 -5.98 4.51
CA ALA A 25 6.27 -7.33 4.12
C ALA A 25 5.14 -7.33 3.08
N PHE A 26 5.07 -8.39 2.30
CA PHE A 26 4.02 -8.62 1.31
C PHE A 26 3.67 -10.10 1.27
N SER A 27 2.49 -10.40 0.73
CA SER A 27 1.99 -11.76 0.60
C SER A 27 1.97 -12.20 -0.85
N LEU A 28 2.30 -13.46 -1.09
CA LEU A 28 2.11 -14.14 -2.37
C LEU A 28 1.04 -15.21 -2.16
N MET A 29 -0.02 -15.17 -2.97
CA MET A 29 -1.15 -16.09 -2.89
C MET A 29 -1.46 -16.62 -4.29
N GLY A 30 -0.95 -17.81 -4.60
CA GLY A 30 -1.07 -18.38 -5.93
C GLY A 30 -0.51 -17.45 -7.01
N GLN A 31 -1.37 -16.96 -7.89
CA GLN A 31 -1.02 -16.02 -8.95
C GLN A 31 -1.11 -14.54 -8.55
N TYR A 32 -1.40 -14.22 -7.29
CA TYR A 32 -1.58 -12.85 -6.83
C TYR A 32 -0.47 -12.43 -5.85
N MET A 33 -0.09 -11.16 -5.95
CA MET A 33 0.76 -10.47 -4.98
C MET A 33 -0.08 -9.44 -4.25
N VAL A 34 -0.05 -9.44 -2.92
CA VAL A 34 -0.77 -8.48 -2.09
C VAL A 34 0.22 -7.58 -1.37
N LEU A 35 0.13 -6.28 -1.66
CA LEU A 35 0.94 -5.23 -1.06
C LEU A 35 0.11 -4.45 -0.03
N PRO A 36 0.43 -4.55 1.26
CA PRO A 36 -0.15 -3.66 2.25
C PRO A 36 0.45 -2.26 2.10
N ASN A 37 -0.41 -1.26 2.12
CA ASN A 37 -0.08 0.16 2.13
C ASN A 37 -0.67 0.74 3.42
N TYR A 38 0.14 0.66 4.48
CA TYR A 38 -0.16 1.32 5.73
C TYR A 38 0.12 2.82 5.60
N PRO A 39 -0.62 3.70 6.28
CA PRO A 39 -0.40 5.13 6.27
C PRO A 39 0.81 5.50 7.14
N TYR A 40 1.93 4.85 6.88
CA TYR A 40 3.22 5.03 7.53
C TYR A 40 4.24 5.34 6.43
N TYR A 41 4.60 6.61 6.30
CA TYR A 41 5.32 7.12 5.13
C TYR A 41 6.74 7.53 5.49
N TYR A 42 7.65 7.44 4.53
CA TYR A 42 8.98 8.04 4.67
C TYR A 42 8.90 9.57 4.53
N ALA A 43 9.54 10.29 5.44
CA ALA A 43 9.80 11.72 5.27
C ALA A 43 10.91 11.96 4.22
N TRP A 44 10.97 13.16 3.66
CA TRP A 44 11.97 13.59 2.65
C TRP A 44 12.08 12.65 1.43
N ASN A 45 10.94 12.22 0.90
CA ASN A 45 10.86 11.39 -0.32
C ASN A 45 11.69 10.09 -0.26
N GLY A 46 11.93 9.54 0.94
CA GLY A 46 12.67 8.28 1.10
C GLY A 46 14.19 8.39 1.11
N LEU A 47 14.77 9.60 1.28
CA LEU A 47 16.21 9.75 1.51
C LEU A 47 16.63 9.08 2.83
N VAL A 48 17.37 7.99 2.68
CA VAL A 48 17.76 7.03 3.73
C VAL A 48 18.86 7.60 4.63
N GLY A 49 18.77 7.39 5.94
CA GLY A 49 19.85 7.73 6.88
C GLY A 49 19.47 7.83 8.35
N GLN A 50 18.18 7.95 8.70
CA GLN A 50 17.76 7.91 10.10
C GLN A 50 16.45 7.11 10.29
N PRO A 51 16.41 6.16 11.25
CA PRO A 51 15.26 5.30 11.49
C PRO A 51 14.00 6.02 12.02
N ASP A 52 14.15 7.26 12.52
CA ASP A 52 13.09 8.11 13.10
C ASP A 52 12.32 8.98 12.09
N ARG A 53 12.52 8.77 10.79
CA ARG A 53 11.93 9.63 9.74
C ARG A 53 10.69 9.04 9.09
N ARG A 54 9.90 8.27 9.85
CA ARG A 54 8.63 7.72 9.37
C ARG A 54 7.49 8.36 10.13
N GLN A 55 6.44 8.73 9.41
CA GLN A 55 5.30 9.44 9.97
C GLN A 55 4.02 8.64 9.71
N TRP A 56 3.25 8.43 10.77
CA TRP A 56 1.90 7.89 10.69
C TRP A 56 0.92 9.01 10.32
N ASP A 57 0.08 8.79 9.32
CA ASP A 57 -0.99 9.71 8.91
C ASP A 57 -2.36 9.09 9.22
N PRO A 58 -2.99 9.42 10.35
CA PRO A 58 -4.27 8.82 10.74
C PRO A 58 -5.44 9.28 9.86
N SER A 59 -5.25 10.26 8.97
CA SER A 59 -6.30 10.73 8.05
C SER A 59 -6.43 9.87 6.79
N ARG A 60 -5.52 8.92 6.57
CA ARG A 60 -5.50 8.06 5.39
C ARG A 60 -5.90 6.62 5.72
N PRO A 61 -6.62 5.94 4.81
CA PRO A 61 -7.00 4.55 5.01
C PRO A 61 -5.80 3.62 4.83
N MET A 62 -5.88 2.44 5.45
CA MET A 62 -4.98 1.34 5.12
C MET A 62 -5.52 0.59 3.91
N LEU A 63 -4.65 0.34 2.94
CA LEU A 63 -5.03 -0.27 1.67
C LEU A 63 -4.26 -1.57 1.43
N PHE A 64 -4.91 -2.54 0.80
CA PHE A 64 -4.27 -3.72 0.24
C PHE A 64 -4.39 -3.67 -1.28
N HIS A 65 -3.25 -3.50 -1.94
CA HIS A 65 -3.17 -3.51 -3.39
C HIS A 65 -2.89 -4.94 -3.86
N VAL A 66 -3.76 -5.45 -4.73
CA VAL A 66 -3.60 -6.77 -5.32
C VAL A 66 -3.10 -6.62 -6.74
N LEU A 67 -2.01 -7.32 -7.04
CA LEU A 67 -1.42 -7.41 -8.37
C LEU A 67 -1.54 -8.83 -8.89
N ASP A 68 -1.79 -8.98 -10.19
CA ASP A 68 -1.60 -10.23 -10.88
C ASP A 68 -0.09 -10.49 -11.05
N GLY A 69 0.40 -11.62 -10.56
CA GLY A 69 1.81 -11.96 -10.49
C GLY A 69 2.46 -12.22 -11.85
N GLN A 70 1.68 -12.62 -12.87
CA GLN A 70 2.20 -12.83 -14.22
C GLN A 70 2.35 -11.52 -14.98
N THR A 71 1.28 -10.72 -14.99
CA THR A 71 1.22 -9.47 -15.76
C THR A 71 1.75 -8.26 -15.00
N ARG A 72 1.94 -8.39 -13.68
CA ARG A 72 2.28 -7.32 -12.74
C ARG A 72 1.30 -6.15 -12.76
N LYS A 73 0.08 -6.39 -13.25
CA LYS A 73 -0.97 -5.36 -13.31
C LYS A 73 -1.75 -5.33 -12.01
N HIS A 74 -2.09 -4.13 -11.57
CA HIS A 74 -3.00 -3.93 -10.45
C HIS A 74 -4.41 -4.42 -10.81
N VAL A 75 -5.00 -5.27 -9.97
CA VAL A 75 -6.31 -5.89 -10.23
C VAL A 75 -7.38 -5.47 -9.23
N ALA A 76 -7.02 -5.12 -7.99
CA ALA A 76 -7.97 -4.69 -6.97
C ALA A 76 -7.30 -3.91 -5.83
N THR A 77 -8.10 -3.07 -5.15
CA THR A 77 -7.73 -2.43 -3.87
C THR A 77 -8.78 -2.75 -2.83
N TYR A 78 -8.36 -3.17 -1.64
CA TYR A 78 -9.21 -3.34 -0.46
C TYR A 78 -8.81 -2.34 0.63
N GLU A 79 -9.77 -1.93 1.45
CA GLU A 79 -9.58 -1.01 2.58
C GLU A 79 -9.90 -1.74 3.88
N ASP A 80 -9.06 -1.55 4.91
CA ASP A 80 -9.25 -2.16 6.25
C ASP A 80 -8.72 -1.26 7.37
N THR A 81 -8.95 -1.63 8.63
CA THR A 81 -8.56 -0.88 9.84
C THR A 81 -7.64 -1.67 10.77
N PHE A 82 -6.53 -2.24 10.27
CA PHE A 82 -5.48 -2.82 11.12
C PHE A 82 -4.05 -2.62 10.57
N PHE A 83 -3.07 -2.52 11.47
CA PHE A 83 -1.65 -2.45 11.14
C PHE A 83 -0.96 -3.79 11.42
N ALA A 84 -0.14 -4.28 10.49
CA ALA A 84 0.68 -5.46 10.70
C ALA A 84 2.10 -5.27 10.14
N PHE A 85 3.10 -5.76 10.87
CA PHE A 85 4.50 -5.66 10.46
C PHE A 85 4.89 -6.83 9.56
N HIS A 86 4.66 -8.07 10.00
CA HIS A 86 5.05 -9.29 9.31
C HIS A 86 3.84 -10.06 8.82
N THR A 87 3.99 -10.71 7.67
CA THR A 87 3.07 -11.72 7.15
C THR A 87 3.60 -13.10 7.55
N LEU A 88 2.80 -13.89 8.29
CA LEU A 88 3.24 -15.18 8.85
C LEU A 88 3.39 -16.27 7.78
N ASN A 89 2.38 -16.44 6.93
CA ASN A 89 2.41 -17.28 5.73
C ASN A 89 1.13 -17.02 4.92
N THR A 90 1.18 -17.15 3.58
CA THR A 90 0.02 -17.00 2.70
C THR A 90 0.05 -17.97 1.54
#